data_AF-A0A9E4WIZ2-F1
#
_entry.id   AF-A0A9E4WIZ2-F1
#
_cell.length_a   1.000
_cell.length_b   1.000
_cell.length_c   1.000
_cell.angle_alpha   90.00
_cell.angle_beta   90.00
_cell.angle_gamma   90.00
#
_symmetry.space_group_name_H-M   'P 1'
#
loop_
_entity.id
_entity.type
_entity.pdbx_description
1 polymer ?
#
loop_
_entity_poly.entity_id
_entity_poly.type
_entity_poly.pdbx_seq_one_letter_code
_entity_poly.pdbx_strand_id
1 'polypeptide(L)' 'MADWPKKDGALIERVDGLLSIAPVRRKNMFGTAAWFLESNDMMFVGAWGEGIMVRVGEGRTKGLIESGDAEPFDPMGGRP' A
#
# COMPACT_ATOMS: atom_id res chain seq x y z
N MET A 1 -5.45 -16.31 12.83
CA MET A 1 -4.84 -15.28 11.95
C MET A 1 -5.76 -14.07 11.98
N ALA A 2 -5.23 -12.84 12.00
CA ALA A 2 -6.09 -11.66 11.96
C ALA A 2 -6.93 -11.64 10.67
N ASP A 3 -8.16 -11.13 10.75
CA ASP A 3 -9.10 -11.05 9.63
C ASP A 3 -8.71 -9.88 8.72
N TRP A 4 -7.64 -10.10 7.96
CA TRP A 4 -7.12 -9.10 7.03
C TRP A 4 -8.01 -8.97 5.80
N PRO A 5 -8.13 -7.77 5.21
CA PRO A 5 -8.85 -7.60 3.96
C PRO A 5 -8.38 -8.59 2.90
N LYS A 6 -9.33 -9.16 2.17
CA LYS A 6 -9.02 -10.14 1.14
C LYS A 6 -8.21 -9.50 0.02
N LYS A 7 -7.33 -10.31 -0.55
CA LYS A 7 -6.54 -9.98 -1.72
C LYS A 7 -7.44 -9.73 -2.93
N ASP A 8 -7.41 -8.53 -3.49
CA ASP A 8 -8.01 -8.20 -4.79
C ASP A 8 -6.98 -8.44 -5.91
N GLY A 9 -7.17 -9.49 -6.70
CA GLY A 9 -6.29 -9.84 -7.81
C GLY A 9 -6.28 -8.80 -8.93
N ALA A 10 -7.42 -8.23 -9.28
CA ALA A 10 -7.53 -7.25 -10.36
C ALA A 10 -6.90 -5.90 -9.97
N LEU A 11 -7.01 -5.51 -8.71
CA LEU A 11 -6.24 -4.38 -8.17
C LEU A 11 -4.73 -4.62 -8.29
N ILE A 12 -4.27 -5.79 -7.87
CA ILE A 12 -2.83 -6.12 -7.89
C ILE A 12 -2.29 -6.12 -9.32
N GLU A 13 -3.00 -6.70 -10.27
CA GLU A 13 -2.61 -6.69 -11.68
C GLU A 13 -2.53 -5.26 -12.24
N ARG A 14 -3.47 -4.38 -11.88
CA ARG A 14 -3.42 -2.95 -12.27
C ARG A 14 -2.18 -2.27 -11.71
N VAL A 15 -1.85 -2.50 -10.44
CA VAL A 15 -0.67 -1.89 -9.80
C VAL A 15 0.62 -2.45 -10.40
N ASP A 16 0.70 -3.76 -10.67
CA ASP A 16 1.83 -4.37 -11.36
C ASP A 16 2.03 -3.77 -12.76
N GLY A 17 0.95 -3.51 -13.49
CA GLY A 17 0.99 -2.83 -14.79
C GLY A 17 1.56 -1.41 -14.69
N LEU A 18 1.08 -0.62 -13.71
CA LEU A 18 1.57 0.75 -13.45
C LEU A 18 3.06 0.79 -13.08
N LEU A 19 3.54 -0.26 -12.40
CA LEU A 19 4.92 -0.35 -11.92
C LEU A 19 5.83 -1.18 -12.82
N SER A 20 5.34 -1.64 -13.97
CA SER A 20 6.03 -2.60 -14.85
C SER A 20 7.43 -2.18 -15.31
N ILE A 21 7.68 -0.87 -15.38
CA ILE A 21 8.98 -0.30 -15.78
C ILE A 21 9.81 0.24 -14.60
N ALA A 22 9.27 0.19 -13.38
CA ALA A 22 9.95 0.67 -12.19
C ALA A 22 10.80 -0.45 -11.56
N PRO A 23 11.98 -0.15 -11.00
CA PRO A 23 12.81 -1.14 -10.31
C PRO A 23 12.22 -1.47 -8.94
N VAL A 24 11.17 -2.30 -8.93
CA VAL A 24 10.40 -2.66 -7.74
C VAL A 24 10.19 -4.17 -7.65
N ARG A 25 10.16 -4.67 -6.40
CA ARG A 25 9.79 -6.06 -6.11
C ARG A 25 8.46 -6.13 -5.38
N ARG A 26 7.66 -7.15 -5.70
CA ARG A 26 6.42 -7.47 -5.00
C ARG A 26 6.66 -8.56 -3.96
N LYS A 27 6.16 -8.38 -2.73
CA LYS A 27 6.17 -9.38 -1.64
C LYS A 27 4.74 -9.53 -1.08
N ASN A 28 4.43 -10.70 -0.50
CA ASN A 28 3.22 -10.85 0.29
C ASN A 28 3.42 -10.21 1.67
N MET A 29 2.48 -9.35 2.10
CA MET A 29 2.43 -8.76 3.43
C MET A 29 0.97 -8.73 3.90
N PHE A 30 0.72 -9.03 5.17
CA PHE A 30 -0.63 -8.99 5.79
C PHE A 30 -1.73 -9.69 4.97
N GLY A 31 -1.41 -10.83 4.34
CA GLY A 31 -2.39 -11.58 3.53
C GLY A 31 -2.65 -11.01 2.12
N THR A 32 -1.97 -9.94 1.73
CA THR A 32 -2.11 -9.22 0.46
C THR A 32 -0.72 -8.93 -0.17
N ALA A 33 -0.65 -8.09 -1.20
CA ALA A 33 0.59 -7.71 -1.90
C ALA A 33 1.09 -6.32 -1.48
N ALA A 34 2.41 -6.18 -1.41
CA ALA A 34 3.09 -4.90 -1.24
C ALA A 34 4.31 -4.79 -2.15
N TRP A 35 4.64 -3.56 -2.54
CA TRP A 35 5.73 -3.22 -3.45
C TRP A 35 6.83 -2.45 -2.72
N PHE A 36 8.06 -2.84 -3.04
CA PHE A 36 9.29 -2.37 -2.41
C PHE A 36 10.25 -1.89 -3.49
N LEU A 37 10.99 -0.82 -3.21
CA LEU A 37 12.05 -0.35 -4.08
C LEU A 37 13.20 -1.37 -4.09
N GLU A 38 13.70 -1.77 -5.25
CA GLU A 38 14.83 -2.71 -5.32
C GLU A 38 16.13 -2.13 -4.74
N SER A 39 16.29 -0.81 -4.78
CA SER A 39 17.51 -0.12 -4.36
C SER A 39 17.77 -0.17 -2.85
N ASN A 40 16.72 -0.26 -2.03
CA ASN A 40 16.83 -0.17 -0.57
C ASN A 40 15.81 -1.04 0.18
N ASP A 41 15.04 -1.85 -0.53
CA ASP A 41 14.03 -2.77 0.02
C ASP A 41 12.99 -2.06 0.92
N MET A 42 12.76 -0.76 0.72
CA MET A 42 11.73 0.02 1.43
C MET A 42 10.36 -0.14 0.76
N MET A 43 9.34 -0.44 1.57
CA MET A 43 7.95 -0.50 1.12
C MET A 43 7.44 0.89 0.77
N PHE A 44 6.77 1.05 -0.36
CA PHE A 44 6.17 2.33 -0.76
C PHE A 44 4.70 2.23 -1.15
N VAL A 45 4.22 1.06 -1.59
CA VAL A 45 2.81 0.81 -1.93
C VAL A 45 2.38 -0.56 -1.37
N GLY A 46 1.11 -0.69 -0.99
CA GLY A 46 0.49 -1.96 -0.62
C GLY A 46 -0.97 -2.00 -1.04
N ALA A 47 -1.47 -3.17 -1.45
CA ALA A 47 -2.87 -3.37 -1.73
C ALA A 47 -3.61 -3.69 -0.43
N TRP A 48 -4.76 -3.06 -0.18
CA TRP A 48 -5.54 -3.23 1.03
C TRP A 48 -7.04 -3.18 0.74
N GLY A 49 -7.72 -4.33 0.84
CA GLY A 49 -9.10 -4.46 0.40
C GLY A 49 -9.21 -4.11 -1.09
N GLU A 50 -10.05 -3.13 -1.40
CA GLU A 50 -10.28 -2.64 -2.78
C GLU A 50 -9.40 -1.44 -3.15
N GLY A 51 -8.54 -0.98 -2.23
CA GLY A 51 -7.71 0.21 -2.40
C GLY A 51 -6.22 -0.05 -2.22
N ILE A 52 -5.43 1.01 -2.30
CA ILE A 52 -4.00 0.98 -2.01
C ILE A 52 -3.68 1.85 -0.80
N MET A 53 -2.70 1.42 -0.01
CA MET A 53 -1.93 2.32 0.84
C MET A 53 -0.74 2.82 0.03
N VAL A 54 -0.32 4.06 0.27
CA VAL A 54 0.90 4.65 -0.30
C VAL A 54 1.71 5.34 0.79
N ARG A 55 3.04 5.20 0.76
CA ARG A 55 3.94 6.01 1.58
C ARG A 55 4.35 7.24 0.81
N VAL A 56 3.85 8.39 1.24
CA VAL A 56 4.26 9.71 0.73
C VAL A 56 4.88 10.53 1.85
N GLY A 57 5.63 11.58 1.48
CA GLY A 57 6.25 12.46 2.48
C GLY A 57 5.21 13.13 3.38
N GLU A 58 5.58 13.39 4.64
CA GLU A 58 4.70 13.86 5.70
C GLU A 58 3.80 15.03 5.29
N GLY A 59 4.37 16.07 4.66
CA GLY A 59 3.59 17.23 4.21
C GLY A 59 2.51 16.88 3.18
N ARG A 60 2.79 15.94 2.27
CA ARG A 60 1.80 15.47 1.29
C ARG A 60 0.76 14.57 1.94
N THR A 61 1.16 13.71 2.86
CA THR A 61 0.24 12.87 3.65
C THR A 61 -0.77 13.76 4.38
N LYS A 62 -0.28 14.77 5.09
CA LYS A 62 -1.12 15.72 5.83
C LYS A 62 -2.11 16.43 4.90
N GLY A 63 -1.64 16.96 3.77
CA GLY A 63 -2.51 17.64 2.80
C GLY A 63 -3.60 16.75 2.21
N LEU A 64 -3.30 15.48 1.90
CA LEU A 64 -4.28 14.52 1.37
C LEU A 64 -5.34 14.14 2.41
N ILE A 65 -4.95 13.98 3.67
CA ILE A 65 -5.87 13.65 4.76
C ILE A 65 -6.77 14.86 5.09
N GLU A 66 -6.18 16.06 5.21
CA GLU A 66 -6.93 17.28 5.55
C GLU A 66 -7.92 17.71 4.46
N SER A 67 -7.62 17.40 3.19
CA SER A 67 -8.52 17.66 2.06
C SER A 67 -9.63 16.61 1.89
N GLY A 68 -9.53 15.46 2.56
CA GLY A 68 -10.45 14.34 2.40
C GLY A 68 -10.18 13.46 1.17
N ASP A 69 -9.04 13.66 0.48
CA ASP A 69 -8.62 12.85 -0.67
C ASP A 69 -8.05 11.48 -0.26
N ALA A 70 -7.68 11.32 1.02
CA ALA A 70 -7.18 10.06 1.56
C ALA A 70 -7.54 9.88 3.04
N GLU A 71 -7.55 8.63 3.48
CA GLU A 71 -7.73 8.26 4.89
C GLU A 71 -6.41 7.80 5.53
N PRO A 72 -6.22 8.01 6.85
CA PRO A 72 -5.10 7.41 7.58
C PRO A 72 -5.12 5.88 7.43
N PHE A 73 -3.96 5.30 7.17
CA PHE A 73 -3.81 3.85 7.12
C PHE A 73 -3.35 3.31 8.48
N ASP A 74 -4.29 2.75 9.26
CA ASP A 74 -4.01 2.05 10.52
C ASP A 74 -4.50 0.59 10.46
N PRO A 75 -3.68 -0.34 9.92
CA PRO A 75 -4.07 -1.74 9.82
C PRO A 75 -4.18 -2.43 11.19
N MET A 76 -3.57 -1.87 12.25
CA MET A 76 -3.57 -2.48 13.58
C MET A 76 -4.67 -1.93 14.49
N GLY A 77 -5.41 -0.91 14.05
CA GLY A 77 -6.56 -0.33 14.74
C GLY A 77 -6.22 0.17 16.15
N GLY A 78 -5.06 0.82 16.30
CA GLY A 78 -4.59 1.34 17.59
C GLY A 78 -4.24 0.27 18.64
N ARG A 79 -4.01 -0.99 18.24
CA ARG A 79 -3.40 -1.98 19.14
C ARG A 79 -1.97 -1.54 19.49
N PRO A 80 -1.56 -1.61 20.78
CA PRO A 80 -0.21 -1.25 21.19
C PRO A 80 0.86 -2.13 20.54
#